data_AF-A0A957MBU6-F1
#
_entry.id   AF-A0A957MBU6-F1
#
_cell.length_a   1.000
_cell.length_b   1.000
_cell.length_c   1.000
_cell.angle_alpha   90.00
_cell.angle_beta   90.00
_cell.angle_gamma   90.00
#
_symmetry.space_group_name_H-M   'P 1'
#
loop_
_entity.id
_entity.type
_entity.pdbx_description
1 polymer ?
#
loop_
_entity_poly.entity_id
_entity_poly.type
_entity_poly.pdbx_seq_one_letter_code
_entity_poly.pdbx_strand_id
1 'polypeptide(L)'
;DVLTLPSGETLPLGVDLPALDLSPHSVHSDPSVSCTSCHINDTRYRYPHLENPAQSVYEFHAAVSQNCESCHYPHLPFHEEVDAAQYDPPTCADCHGSHNIARVEEMANVMPDNCVRCHTDRSRDWVKDFLEPRPGFGDGAAAYAGSMRCAGCHEDKYFTWTETLHAKIIQNPATHPEAVVGDFLTEDPDLTFPLDDVTYTIGSRLRQMYLTQTVSDTFHILPAQWNVATEEWVPYHPEDWQESDWRDECAGCHVTGLDTATGTFREFGVGCESCHGPGAAHASDPENVKPFAAVDAQVCGACHSRGTAPDGHPFPTTYKPGDALVDHFTFATDESSVWADGSAKLNHQQYTDWQMGSTMQQAPDMSCITCHNVHEAGPGPSQLKDVEENALCISCHAPQAAIVTHTPFHEAALGKRDFNCSDCHMPTMATSAVPYDIHNHSLLQPDPQGTIDHGGLEAMPNACNNCHMRPGEDPAWAAQTIAYAKELAPPVAGGFFGPGPTPTSPPPPTPMAAAGQAPIVSDEMEIREWIRWALFAMAGFIGFMVFAWAFYKLRARGESHA
;
A
#
# COMPACT_ATOMS: atom_id res chain seq x y z
N ASP A 1 -51.61 0.12 11.97
CA ASP A 1 -51.70 1.49 11.43
C ASP A 1 -50.52 1.76 10.52
N VAL A 2 -50.72 2.51 9.45
CA VAL A 2 -49.68 2.90 8.49
C VAL A 2 -49.69 4.42 8.28
N LEU A 3 -48.52 4.99 8.09
CA LEU A 3 -48.32 6.35 7.61
C LEU A 3 -48.26 6.32 6.08
N THR A 4 -49.07 7.14 5.40
CA THR A 4 -48.94 7.36 3.95
C THR A 4 -48.20 8.67 3.72
N LEU A 5 -47.10 8.62 2.98
CA LEU A 5 -46.29 9.79 2.63
C LEU A 5 -46.85 10.48 1.38
N PRO A 6 -46.47 11.75 1.10
CA PRO A 6 -46.89 12.47 -0.10
C PRO A 6 -46.59 11.74 -1.43
N SER A 7 -45.53 10.91 -1.49
CA SER A 7 -45.21 10.05 -2.62
C SER A 7 -46.26 8.95 -2.89
N GLY A 8 -47.16 8.70 -1.93
CA GLY A 8 -48.13 7.59 -1.95
C GLY A 8 -47.60 6.29 -1.35
N GLU A 9 -46.32 6.24 -1.00
CA GLU A 9 -45.72 5.10 -0.30
C GLU A 9 -46.15 5.05 1.17
N THR A 10 -46.10 3.86 1.78
CA THR A 10 -46.60 3.65 3.14
C THR A 10 -45.55 3.05 4.07
N LEU A 11 -45.54 3.50 5.33
CA LEU A 11 -44.69 2.99 6.40
C LEU A 11 -45.54 2.41 7.55
N PRO A 12 -45.14 1.28 8.14
CA PRO A 12 -45.79 0.78 9.35
C PRO A 12 -45.56 1.73 10.52
N LEU A 13 -46.61 2.06 11.27
CA LEU A 13 -46.52 2.87 12.50
C LEU A 13 -46.21 2.03 13.75
N GLY A 14 -46.37 0.71 13.64
CA GLY A 14 -46.07 -0.23 14.73
C GLY A 14 -44.64 -0.76 14.65
N VAL A 15 -44.09 -1.11 15.81
CA VAL A 15 -42.81 -1.82 15.93
C VAL A 15 -43.09 -3.29 16.28
N ASP A 16 -42.41 -4.21 15.59
CA ASP A 16 -42.39 -5.62 15.97
C ASP A 16 -41.47 -5.79 17.20
N LEU A 17 -42.06 -5.75 18.39
CA LEU A 17 -41.33 -5.83 19.64
C LEU A 17 -40.52 -7.13 19.79
N PRO A 18 -41.05 -8.33 19.44
CA PRO A 18 -40.25 -9.54 19.38
C PRO A 18 -39.01 -9.44 18.47
N ALA A 19 -39.15 -8.85 17.28
CA ALA A 19 -37.99 -8.67 16.39
C ALA A 19 -36.97 -7.66 16.96
N LEU A 20 -37.46 -6.60 17.61
CA LEU A 20 -36.61 -5.64 18.32
C LEU A 20 -35.87 -6.29 19.49
N ASP A 21 -36.51 -7.16 20.25
CA ASP A 21 -35.90 -7.85 21.40
C ASP A 21 -34.69 -8.70 21.00
N LEU A 22 -34.70 -9.25 19.78
CA LEU A 22 -33.59 -10.03 19.20
C LEU A 22 -32.45 -9.15 18.65
N SER A 23 -32.72 -7.87 18.37
CA SER A 23 -31.75 -6.92 17.87
C SER A 23 -30.70 -6.55 18.95
N PRO A 24 -29.46 -6.18 18.57
CA PRO A 24 -28.48 -5.66 19.53
C PRO A 24 -28.93 -4.35 20.19
N HIS A 25 -29.89 -3.62 19.62
CA HIS A 25 -30.41 -2.35 20.15
C HIS A 25 -31.64 -2.50 21.06
N SER A 26 -31.95 -3.72 21.50
CA SER A 26 -33.01 -3.94 22.47
C SER A 26 -32.58 -3.53 23.88
N VAL A 27 -33.52 -3.04 24.68
CA VAL A 27 -33.30 -2.73 26.12
C VAL A 27 -32.86 -3.96 26.93
N HIS A 28 -33.09 -5.16 26.40
CA HIS A 28 -32.68 -6.44 27.00
C HIS A 28 -31.23 -6.81 26.62
N SER A 29 -30.76 -6.38 25.45
CA SER A 29 -29.39 -6.57 24.96
C SER A 29 -28.46 -5.46 25.47
N ASP A 30 -28.91 -4.21 25.45
CA ASP A 30 -28.19 -3.04 25.94
C ASP A 30 -29.16 -2.11 26.71
N PRO A 31 -29.08 -2.07 28.05
CA PRO A 31 -29.97 -1.25 28.87
C PRO A 31 -29.72 0.25 28.72
N SER A 32 -28.66 0.67 28.03
CA SER A 32 -28.36 2.09 27.76
C SER A 32 -29.12 2.62 26.53
N VAL A 33 -29.66 1.74 25.69
CA VAL A 33 -30.42 2.09 24.49
C VAL A 33 -31.92 2.04 24.79
N SER A 34 -32.63 3.10 24.42
CA SER A 34 -34.08 3.23 24.59
C SER A 34 -34.72 3.74 23.29
N CYS A 35 -36.05 3.74 23.18
CA CYS A 35 -36.72 4.28 22.00
C CYS A 35 -36.28 5.73 21.71
N THR A 36 -36.12 6.54 22.75
CA THR A 36 -35.67 7.94 22.63
C THR A 36 -34.21 8.10 22.23
N SER A 37 -33.40 7.03 22.29
CA SER A 37 -32.01 7.07 21.84
C SER A 37 -31.91 7.21 20.32
N CYS A 38 -32.84 6.64 19.56
CA CYS A 38 -32.89 6.74 18.10
C CYS A 38 -33.98 7.73 17.62
N HIS A 39 -35.05 7.91 18.39
CA HIS A 39 -36.15 8.82 18.08
C HIS A 39 -35.92 10.24 18.63
N ILE A 40 -34.79 10.86 18.27
CA ILE A 40 -34.35 12.16 18.82
C ILE A 40 -34.88 13.37 18.03
N ASN A 41 -35.39 13.17 16.81
CA ASN A 41 -35.82 14.26 15.95
C ASN A 41 -37.19 14.83 16.37
N ASP A 42 -37.16 16.06 16.88
CA ASP A 42 -38.33 16.81 17.36
C ASP A 42 -39.42 17.05 16.30
N THR A 43 -39.06 17.15 15.01
CA THR A 43 -40.07 17.34 13.95
C THR A 43 -40.80 16.05 13.58
N ARG A 44 -40.32 14.90 14.05
CA ARG A 44 -40.86 13.58 13.66
C ARG A 44 -41.42 12.77 14.82
N TYR A 45 -40.84 12.86 16.01
CA TYR A 45 -41.16 11.97 17.13
C TYR A 45 -41.69 12.69 18.39
N ARG A 46 -41.74 14.02 18.40
CA ARG A 46 -42.24 14.81 19.54
C ARG A 46 -43.76 14.93 19.50
N TYR A 47 -44.42 14.78 20.65
CA TYR A 47 -45.83 15.10 20.79
C TYR A 47 -46.05 16.55 21.29
N PRO A 48 -47.00 17.32 20.74
CA PRO A 48 -47.87 16.99 19.61
C PRO A 48 -47.07 16.86 18.31
N HIS A 49 -47.34 15.80 17.54
CA HIS A 49 -46.58 15.48 16.32
C HIS A 49 -46.60 16.64 15.35
N LEU A 50 -45.40 17.14 15.04
CA LEU A 50 -45.19 18.02 13.90
C LEU A 50 -45.35 17.22 12.60
N GLU A 51 -45.68 17.91 11.52
CA GLU A 51 -45.81 17.28 10.22
C GLU A 51 -44.46 16.72 9.78
N ASN A 52 -44.44 15.45 9.37
CA ASN A 52 -43.22 14.79 8.92
C ASN A 52 -42.77 15.42 7.60
N PRO A 53 -41.54 15.96 7.50
CA PRO A 53 -41.10 16.66 6.30
C PRO A 53 -40.81 15.73 5.10
N ALA A 54 -40.64 14.43 5.32
CA ALA A 54 -40.30 13.50 4.24
C ALA A 54 -41.43 13.34 3.23
N GLN A 55 -41.07 13.47 1.96
CA GLN A 55 -41.96 13.29 0.82
C GLN A 55 -42.05 11.83 0.37
N SER A 56 -40.98 11.05 0.54
CA SER A 56 -40.86 9.66 0.12
C SER A 56 -40.32 8.74 1.22
N VAL A 57 -40.44 7.41 1.02
CA VAL A 57 -39.85 6.42 1.93
C VAL A 57 -38.33 6.55 1.96
N TYR A 58 -37.70 6.83 0.83
CA TYR A 58 -36.26 7.07 0.76
C TYR A 58 -35.83 8.26 1.64
N GLU A 59 -36.46 9.43 1.47
CA GLU A 59 -36.18 10.59 2.32
C GLU A 59 -36.46 10.30 3.80
N PHE A 60 -37.47 9.47 4.07
CA PHE A 60 -37.76 9.02 5.42
C PHE A 60 -36.61 8.19 5.98
N HIS A 61 -36.12 7.19 5.26
CA HIS A 61 -35.03 6.32 5.69
C HIS A 61 -33.70 7.07 5.76
N ALA A 62 -33.38 7.95 4.81
CA ALA A 62 -32.15 8.74 4.82
C ALA A 62 -32.07 9.64 6.06
N ALA A 63 -33.19 10.26 6.43
CA ALA A 63 -33.27 11.03 7.66
C ALA A 63 -33.18 10.16 8.94
N VAL A 64 -33.62 8.90 8.89
CA VAL A 64 -33.46 7.96 10.02
C VAL A 64 -32.00 7.49 10.13
N SER A 65 -31.34 7.23 9.00
CA SER A 65 -29.93 6.82 8.95
C SER A 65 -28.99 7.81 9.62
N GLN A 66 -29.28 9.11 9.56
CA GLN A 66 -28.53 10.13 10.32
C GLN A 66 -28.53 9.88 11.84
N ASN A 67 -29.56 9.23 12.40
CA ASN A 67 -29.56 8.85 13.81
C ASN A 67 -28.71 7.60 14.06
N CYS A 68 -28.58 6.70 13.09
CA CYS A 68 -27.64 5.57 13.19
C CYS A 68 -26.20 6.09 13.22
N GLU A 69 -25.91 7.10 12.40
CA GLU A 69 -24.60 7.73 12.27
C GLU A 69 -24.11 8.46 13.53
N SER A 70 -25.01 8.75 14.49
CA SER A 70 -24.57 9.30 15.78
C SER A 70 -23.79 8.31 16.63
N CYS A 71 -23.89 7.00 16.32
CA CYS A 71 -23.21 5.93 17.04
C CYS A 71 -22.44 4.95 16.13
N HIS A 72 -22.86 4.79 14.86
CA HIS A 72 -22.27 3.86 13.90
C HIS A 72 -21.58 4.59 12.77
N TYR A 73 -20.45 4.06 12.32
CA TYR A 73 -19.70 4.62 11.20
C TYR A 73 -20.28 4.14 9.86
N PRO A 74 -20.54 5.02 8.87
CA PRO A 74 -21.01 4.61 7.55
C PRO A 74 -20.01 3.69 6.83
N HIS A 75 -20.50 2.59 6.27
CA HIS A 75 -19.68 1.66 5.50
C HIS A 75 -20.45 1.19 4.27
N LEU A 76 -20.58 2.04 3.25
CA LEU A 76 -21.29 1.71 2.01
C LEU A 76 -20.33 1.35 0.87
N PRO A 77 -19.39 0.39 1.04
CA PRO A 77 -18.29 0.18 0.09
C PRO A 77 -18.77 -0.28 -1.30
N PHE A 78 -20.05 -0.67 -1.43
CA PHE A 78 -20.62 -1.20 -2.66
C PHE A 78 -21.41 -0.17 -3.49
N HIS A 79 -21.69 1.02 -2.95
CA HIS A 79 -22.57 2.01 -3.58
C HIS A 79 -22.01 3.44 -3.61
N GLU A 80 -20.71 3.60 -3.32
CA GLU A 80 -20.04 4.91 -3.28
C GLU A 80 -19.87 5.56 -4.66
N GLU A 81 -19.88 4.78 -5.75
CA GLU A 81 -19.68 5.28 -7.12
C GLU A 81 -20.99 5.51 -7.92
N VAL A 82 -22.16 5.39 -7.28
CA VAL A 82 -23.44 5.56 -7.97
C VAL A 82 -23.69 7.05 -8.22
N ASP A 83 -24.00 7.42 -9.47
CA ASP A 83 -24.43 8.79 -9.81
C ASP A 83 -25.75 9.10 -9.09
N ALA A 84 -25.65 9.85 -8.00
CA ALA A 84 -26.78 10.29 -7.19
C ALA A 84 -27.77 11.19 -7.96
N ALA A 85 -27.44 11.65 -9.17
CA ALA A 85 -28.38 12.31 -10.06
C ALA A 85 -29.30 11.34 -10.82
N GLN A 86 -28.95 10.04 -10.86
CA GLN A 86 -29.68 9.01 -11.59
C GLN A 86 -30.34 7.98 -10.68
N TYR A 87 -29.80 7.74 -9.48
CA TYR A 87 -30.32 6.74 -8.54
C TYR A 87 -30.18 7.19 -7.09
N ASP A 88 -31.17 6.84 -6.26
CA ASP A 88 -31.09 7.00 -4.81
C ASP A 88 -30.27 5.85 -4.21
N PRO A 89 -29.08 6.10 -3.62
CA PRO A 89 -28.28 5.03 -3.01
C PRO A 89 -28.99 4.48 -1.77
N PRO A 90 -28.90 3.16 -1.49
CA PRO A 90 -29.56 2.57 -0.34
C PRO A 90 -29.05 3.18 0.97
N THR A 91 -29.94 3.40 1.93
CA THR A 91 -29.58 3.92 3.25
C THR A 91 -29.25 2.79 4.22
N CYS A 92 -28.74 3.12 5.41
CA CYS A 92 -28.48 2.13 6.46
C CYS A 92 -29.71 1.26 6.76
N ALA A 93 -30.92 1.86 6.76
CA ALA A 93 -32.15 1.14 7.07
C ALA A 93 -32.59 0.20 5.95
N ASP A 94 -32.20 0.48 4.70
CA ASP A 94 -32.50 -0.38 3.55
C ASP A 94 -31.67 -1.68 3.58
N CYS A 95 -30.43 -1.60 4.08
CA CYS A 95 -29.50 -2.72 4.20
C CYS A 95 -29.55 -3.45 5.55
N HIS A 96 -29.69 -2.74 6.66
CA HIS A 96 -29.63 -3.31 8.01
C HIS A 96 -31.01 -3.44 8.67
N GLY A 97 -32.03 -2.77 8.16
CA GLY A 97 -33.29 -2.59 8.87
C GLY A 97 -33.23 -1.46 9.90
N SER A 98 -34.31 -1.27 10.66
CA SER A 98 -34.45 -0.14 11.62
C SER A 98 -34.72 -0.59 13.05
N HIS A 99 -35.63 -1.54 13.24
CA HIS A 99 -35.97 -2.10 14.57
C HIS A 99 -35.68 -3.59 14.66
N ASN A 100 -35.11 -4.21 13.63
CA ASN A 100 -34.83 -5.64 13.53
C ASN A 100 -33.41 -5.85 12.99
N ILE A 101 -32.48 -4.97 13.39
CA ILE A 101 -31.09 -5.01 12.93
C ILE A 101 -30.48 -6.32 13.39
N ALA A 102 -29.92 -7.09 12.45
CA ALA A 102 -29.23 -8.33 12.75
C ALA A 102 -27.88 -8.06 13.39
N ARG A 103 -27.37 -9.04 14.14
CA ARG A 103 -26.01 -8.98 14.66
C ARG A 103 -25.01 -9.18 13.53
N VAL A 104 -23.79 -8.67 13.72
CA VAL A 104 -22.72 -8.75 12.71
C VAL A 104 -22.43 -10.21 12.35
N GLU A 105 -22.48 -11.12 13.32
CA GLU A 105 -22.26 -12.55 13.12
C GLU A 105 -23.35 -13.23 12.27
N GLU A 106 -24.53 -12.62 12.18
CA GLU A 106 -25.66 -13.12 11.39
C GLU A 106 -25.77 -12.42 10.03
N MET A 107 -24.98 -11.36 9.81
CA MET A 107 -25.11 -10.46 8.66
C MET A 107 -24.93 -11.21 7.34
N ALA A 108 -24.00 -12.17 7.27
CA ALA A 108 -23.79 -13.01 6.09
C ALA A 108 -25.03 -13.81 5.65
N ASN A 109 -25.97 -14.10 6.57
CA ASN A 109 -27.19 -14.84 6.26
C ASN A 109 -28.37 -13.91 5.89
N VAL A 110 -28.43 -12.73 6.50
CA VAL A 110 -29.55 -11.79 6.29
C VAL A 110 -29.28 -10.77 5.17
N MET A 111 -28.04 -10.41 4.92
CA MET A 111 -27.69 -9.37 3.95
C MET A 111 -27.93 -9.79 2.50
N PRO A 112 -27.78 -11.08 2.10
CA PRO A 112 -28.22 -11.54 0.78
C PRO A 112 -29.67 -11.22 0.46
N ASP A 113 -30.57 -11.30 1.46
CA ASP A 113 -31.97 -10.92 1.28
C ASP A 113 -32.16 -9.44 0.99
N ASN A 114 -31.33 -8.59 1.56
CA ASN A 114 -31.49 -7.15 1.45
C ASN A 114 -30.95 -6.64 0.12
N CYS A 115 -29.85 -7.21 -0.39
CA CYS A 115 -29.32 -6.85 -1.71
C CYS A 115 -30.28 -7.22 -2.85
N VAL A 116 -30.88 -8.42 -2.84
CA VAL A 116 -31.76 -8.86 -3.93
C VAL A 116 -33.11 -8.13 -3.99
N ARG A 117 -33.44 -7.30 -2.98
CA ARG A 117 -34.60 -6.39 -3.04
C ARG A 117 -34.44 -5.33 -4.12
N CYS A 118 -33.22 -4.85 -4.31
CA CYS A 118 -32.88 -3.86 -5.34
C CYS A 118 -32.24 -4.54 -6.56
N HIS A 119 -31.33 -5.50 -6.34
CA HIS A 119 -30.69 -6.31 -7.38
C HIS A 119 -31.53 -7.52 -7.78
N THR A 120 -32.70 -7.26 -8.33
CA THR A 120 -33.67 -8.30 -8.75
C THR A 120 -33.14 -9.23 -9.87
N ASP A 121 -32.04 -8.84 -10.50
CA ASP A 121 -31.28 -9.60 -11.50
C ASP A 121 -30.23 -10.55 -10.90
N ARG A 122 -30.09 -10.57 -9.57
CA ARG A 122 -29.16 -11.43 -8.83
C ARG A 122 -29.92 -12.42 -7.94
N SER A 123 -29.35 -13.61 -7.77
CA SER A 123 -29.89 -14.62 -6.85
C SER A 123 -29.36 -14.37 -5.44
N ARG A 124 -30.09 -14.86 -4.43
CA ARG A 124 -29.61 -14.84 -3.05
C ARG A 124 -28.29 -15.60 -2.90
N ASP A 125 -28.14 -16.73 -3.60
CA ASP A 125 -26.91 -17.52 -3.58
C ASP A 125 -25.75 -16.72 -4.16
N TRP A 126 -25.95 -16.02 -5.28
CA TRP A 126 -24.94 -15.12 -5.84
C TRP A 126 -24.53 -14.02 -4.87
N VAL A 127 -25.50 -13.42 -4.17
CA VAL A 127 -25.17 -12.39 -3.16
C VAL A 127 -24.47 -13.02 -1.95
N LYS A 128 -24.86 -14.22 -1.55
CA LYS A 128 -24.18 -14.95 -0.47
C LYS A 128 -22.73 -15.19 -0.84
N ASP A 129 -22.44 -15.65 -2.05
CA ASP A 129 -21.08 -15.81 -2.56
C ASP A 129 -20.33 -14.46 -2.66
N PHE A 130 -21.03 -13.38 -2.99
CA PHE A 130 -20.48 -12.01 -3.02
C PHE A 130 -20.13 -11.47 -1.63
N LEU A 131 -20.91 -11.82 -0.61
CA LEU A 131 -20.76 -11.37 0.79
C LEU A 131 -19.97 -12.34 1.66
N GLU A 132 -19.80 -13.58 1.22
CA GLU A 132 -18.98 -14.58 1.91
C GLU A 132 -17.52 -14.07 1.93
N PRO A 133 -16.86 -14.10 3.11
CA PRO A 133 -15.40 -14.05 3.13
C PRO A 133 -14.92 -15.16 2.20
N ARG A 134 -14.17 -14.81 1.16
CA ARG A 134 -13.85 -15.76 0.08
C ARG A 134 -13.08 -16.99 0.65
N PRO A 135 -13.12 -18.18 0.04
CA PRO A 135 -12.46 -19.37 0.60
C PRO A 135 -10.92 -19.24 0.64
N GLY A 136 -10.26 -19.83 1.66
CA GLY A 136 -8.90 -19.50 2.13
C GLY A 136 -8.88 -18.45 3.26
N PHE A 137 -9.98 -17.70 3.38
CA PHE A 137 -10.24 -16.78 4.47
C PHE A 137 -10.87 -17.55 5.63
N GLY A 138 -10.26 -17.43 6.80
CA GLY A 138 -10.77 -18.01 8.03
C GLY A 138 -10.54 -17.05 9.18
N ASP A 139 -10.56 -17.55 10.40
CA ASP A 139 -10.13 -16.74 11.54
C ASP A 139 -8.63 -16.40 11.52
N GLY A 140 -7.87 -16.98 10.57
CA GLY A 140 -6.43 -16.79 10.46
C GLY A 140 -5.72 -16.97 11.80
N ALA A 141 -4.59 -16.30 11.95
CA ALA A 141 -3.96 -16.14 13.23
C ALA A 141 -4.85 -15.32 14.18
N ALA A 142 -4.91 -15.75 15.45
CA ALA A 142 -5.66 -15.05 16.47
C ALA A 142 -5.18 -13.60 16.67
N ALA A 143 -6.10 -12.75 17.13
CA ALA A 143 -5.88 -11.33 17.45
C ALA A 143 -5.67 -10.38 16.25
N TYR A 144 -5.75 -10.87 15.02
CA TYR A 144 -5.84 -10.02 13.82
C TYR A 144 -7.31 -9.66 13.54
N ALA A 145 -7.55 -8.40 13.21
CA ALA A 145 -8.88 -7.82 12.96
C ALA A 145 -9.15 -7.52 11.48
N GLY A 146 -8.11 -7.45 10.65
CA GLY A 146 -8.17 -7.01 9.26
C GLY A 146 -8.20 -5.48 9.11
N SER A 147 -7.67 -4.98 8.00
CA SER A 147 -7.50 -3.56 7.70
C SER A 147 -8.83 -2.81 7.63
N MET A 148 -9.91 -3.45 7.19
CA MET A 148 -11.25 -2.82 7.17
C MET A 148 -11.72 -2.39 8.57
N ARG A 149 -11.32 -3.10 9.64
CA ARG A 149 -11.65 -2.69 11.00
C ARG A 149 -11.02 -1.34 11.37
N CYS A 150 -9.86 -1.02 10.79
CA CYS A 150 -9.12 0.21 11.03
C CYS A 150 -9.78 1.43 10.38
N ALA A 151 -10.51 1.24 9.26
CA ALA A 151 -11.13 2.32 8.50
C ALA A 151 -12.07 3.19 9.36
N GLY A 152 -12.80 2.60 10.30
CA GLY A 152 -13.76 3.34 11.14
C GLY A 152 -13.14 4.37 12.10
N CYS A 153 -11.83 4.31 12.35
CA CYS A 153 -11.11 5.31 13.15
C CYS A 153 -9.96 5.99 12.39
N HIS A 154 -9.46 5.35 11.32
CA HIS A 154 -8.32 5.78 10.53
C HIS A 154 -8.66 5.89 9.04
N GLU A 155 -9.81 6.49 8.76
CA GLU A 155 -10.40 6.65 7.43
C GLU A 155 -9.39 7.14 6.38
N ASP A 156 -8.79 8.31 6.62
CA ASP A 156 -7.81 8.92 5.71
C ASP A 156 -6.69 7.94 5.37
N LYS A 157 -6.15 7.24 6.37
CA LYS A 157 -5.02 6.32 6.18
C LYS A 157 -5.44 5.07 5.45
N TYR A 158 -6.63 4.56 5.73
CA TYR A 158 -7.16 3.38 5.07
C TYR A 158 -7.34 3.64 3.57
N PHE A 159 -8.06 4.70 3.20
CA PHE A 159 -8.37 4.98 1.79
C PHE A 159 -7.16 5.44 0.98
N THR A 160 -6.18 6.10 1.58
CA THR A 160 -4.92 6.38 0.86
C THR A 160 -4.03 5.14 0.78
N TRP A 161 -4.07 4.24 1.77
CA TRP A 161 -3.33 2.98 1.75
C TRP A 161 -3.87 2.01 0.70
N THR A 162 -5.19 1.96 0.46
CA THR A 162 -5.77 1.09 -0.58
C THR A 162 -5.23 1.41 -1.97
N GLU A 163 -4.74 2.63 -2.19
CA GLU A 163 -4.11 3.04 -3.45
C GLU A 163 -2.65 2.58 -3.62
N THR A 164 -2.03 2.03 -2.59
CA THR A 164 -0.64 1.59 -2.60
C THR A 164 -0.45 0.26 -3.34
N LEU A 165 0.78 -0.02 -3.81
CA LEU A 165 1.10 -1.35 -4.35
C LEU A 165 1.12 -2.42 -3.26
N HIS A 166 1.31 -2.06 -1.99
CA HIS A 166 1.15 -2.98 -0.87
C HIS A 166 -0.28 -3.51 -0.77
N ALA A 167 -1.29 -2.63 -0.79
CA ALA A 167 -2.69 -3.05 -0.77
C ALA A 167 -3.10 -3.78 -2.05
N LYS A 168 -2.51 -3.40 -3.19
CA LYS A 168 -2.84 -3.94 -4.52
C LYS A 168 -1.94 -5.11 -4.97
N ILE A 169 -1.11 -5.66 -4.08
CA ILE A 169 -0.17 -6.74 -4.47
C ILE A 169 -0.91 -8.01 -4.87
N ILE A 170 -2.04 -8.33 -4.23
CA ILE A 170 -2.96 -9.38 -4.64
C ILE A 170 -4.29 -8.74 -5.02
N GLN A 171 -4.81 -9.01 -6.21
CA GLN A 171 -6.11 -8.49 -6.68
C GLN A 171 -6.94 -9.59 -7.33
N ASN A 172 -8.26 -9.49 -7.23
CA ASN A 172 -9.17 -10.42 -7.89
C ASN A 172 -9.64 -9.80 -9.22
N PRO A 173 -9.28 -10.37 -10.38
CA PRO A 173 -9.64 -9.82 -11.68
C PRO A 173 -11.14 -9.87 -12.00
N ALA A 174 -11.94 -10.70 -11.31
CA ALA A 174 -13.38 -10.73 -11.48
C ALA A 174 -14.07 -9.47 -10.91
N THR A 175 -13.48 -8.85 -9.88
CA THR A 175 -13.96 -7.56 -9.33
C THR A 175 -13.11 -6.37 -9.74
N HIS A 176 -11.87 -6.60 -10.14
CA HIS A 176 -10.89 -5.60 -10.61
C HIS A 176 -10.29 -6.03 -11.95
N PRO A 177 -11.06 -6.03 -13.05
CA PRO A 177 -10.54 -6.44 -14.36
C PRO A 177 -9.34 -5.59 -14.82
N GLU A 178 -9.26 -4.33 -14.38
CA GLU A 178 -8.14 -3.42 -14.61
C GLU A 178 -6.82 -3.86 -13.94
N ALA A 179 -6.87 -4.79 -12.97
CA ALA A 179 -5.68 -5.31 -12.33
C ALA A 179 -4.88 -6.25 -13.24
N VAL A 180 -5.48 -6.79 -14.31
CA VAL A 180 -4.80 -7.64 -15.29
C VAL A 180 -3.98 -6.76 -16.23
N VAL A 181 -2.65 -6.85 -16.12
CA VAL A 181 -1.72 -6.08 -16.98
C VAL A 181 -1.12 -6.93 -18.10
N GLY A 182 -1.25 -8.27 -18.03
CA GLY A 182 -0.77 -9.17 -19.07
C GLY A 182 -1.67 -9.22 -20.30
N ASP A 183 -1.07 -9.45 -21.47
CA ASP A 183 -1.83 -9.64 -22.72
C ASP A 183 -2.33 -11.08 -22.85
N PHE A 184 -3.62 -11.30 -22.56
CA PHE A 184 -4.31 -12.58 -22.77
C PHE A 184 -5.03 -12.68 -24.13
N LEU A 185 -4.93 -11.65 -24.97
CA LEU A 185 -5.63 -11.57 -26.26
C LEU A 185 -4.77 -12.04 -27.42
N THR A 186 -3.45 -11.92 -27.30
CA THR A 186 -2.49 -12.37 -28.30
C THR A 186 -2.06 -13.81 -28.02
N GLU A 187 -2.04 -14.65 -29.07
CA GLU A 187 -1.49 -16.01 -28.95
C GLU A 187 0.01 -15.96 -28.65
N ASP A 188 0.40 -16.59 -27.54
CA ASP A 188 1.78 -16.67 -27.08
C ASP A 188 2.08 -18.13 -26.63
N PRO A 189 3.19 -18.74 -27.06
CA PRO A 189 3.52 -20.13 -26.69
C PRO A 189 3.83 -20.33 -25.20
N ASP A 190 4.27 -19.29 -24.49
CA ASP A 190 4.59 -19.36 -23.07
C ASP A 190 3.34 -19.14 -22.19
N LEU A 191 2.29 -18.51 -22.74
CA LEU A 191 0.97 -18.43 -22.11
C LEU A 191 0.20 -19.75 -22.24
N THR A 192 0.26 -20.56 -21.19
CA THR A 192 -0.28 -21.93 -21.19
C THR A 192 -1.63 -22.09 -20.48
N PHE A 193 -2.27 -20.98 -20.08
CA PHE A 193 -3.56 -20.96 -19.40
C PHE A 193 -4.42 -19.77 -19.87
N PRO A 194 -5.76 -19.91 -19.95
CA PRO A 194 -6.67 -18.80 -20.21
C PRO A 194 -6.85 -17.90 -18.99
N LEU A 195 -7.31 -16.66 -19.21
CA LEU A 195 -7.66 -15.73 -18.13
C LEU A 195 -8.73 -16.29 -17.17
N ASP A 196 -9.64 -17.13 -17.67
CA ASP A 196 -10.70 -17.76 -16.86
C ASP A 196 -10.15 -18.66 -15.73
N ASP A 197 -8.91 -19.14 -15.85
CA ASP A 197 -8.26 -19.95 -14.81
C ASP A 197 -7.64 -19.08 -13.69
N VAL A 198 -7.55 -17.76 -13.90
CA VAL A 198 -6.95 -16.81 -12.95
C VAL A 198 -7.98 -16.41 -11.89
N THR A 199 -7.72 -16.83 -10.66
CA THR A 199 -8.50 -16.41 -9.48
C THR A 199 -7.96 -15.10 -8.88
N TYR A 200 -6.64 -14.91 -8.86
CA TYR A 200 -6.00 -13.68 -8.38
C TYR A 200 -4.76 -13.31 -9.19
N THR A 201 -4.44 -12.03 -9.28
CA THR A 201 -3.16 -11.53 -9.80
C THR A 201 -2.19 -11.27 -8.65
N ILE A 202 -0.89 -11.48 -8.87
CA ILE A 202 0.20 -11.12 -7.95
C ILE A 202 1.11 -10.08 -8.61
N GLY A 203 1.14 -8.88 -8.07
CA GLY A 203 1.97 -7.77 -8.56
C GLY A 203 1.47 -7.17 -9.87
N SER A 204 2.03 -6.00 -10.20
CA SER A 204 1.63 -5.22 -11.38
C SER A 204 2.73 -4.32 -11.95
N ARG A 205 3.83 -4.10 -11.22
CA ARG A 205 4.84 -3.10 -11.59
C ARG A 205 5.97 -3.64 -12.47
N LEU A 206 6.66 -4.69 -12.01
CA LEU A 206 7.83 -5.25 -12.71
C LEU A 206 7.43 -6.50 -13.50
N ARG A 207 6.68 -7.36 -12.83
CA ARG A 207 6.04 -8.55 -13.38
C ARG A 207 4.70 -8.78 -12.71
N GLN A 208 3.84 -9.54 -13.37
CA GLN A 208 2.60 -10.06 -12.82
C GLN A 208 2.60 -11.59 -12.92
N MET A 209 2.33 -12.24 -11.79
CA MET A 209 2.06 -13.69 -11.73
C MET A 209 0.56 -13.89 -11.45
N TYR A 210 0.09 -15.12 -11.57
CA TYR A 210 -1.34 -15.41 -11.51
C TYR A 210 -1.58 -16.61 -10.61
N LEU A 211 -2.59 -16.55 -9.76
CA LEU A 211 -3.01 -17.64 -8.88
C LEU A 211 -4.27 -18.29 -9.42
N THR A 212 -4.33 -19.61 -9.32
CA THR A 212 -5.56 -20.38 -9.39
C THR A 212 -5.87 -21.01 -8.04
N GLN A 213 -7.16 -21.21 -7.75
CA GLN A 213 -7.63 -21.87 -6.54
C GLN A 213 -8.35 -23.16 -6.90
N THR A 214 -7.88 -24.28 -6.35
CA THR A 214 -8.50 -25.58 -6.59
C THR A 214 -9.75 -25.76 -5.75
N VAL A 215 -10.58 -26.74 -6.12
CA VAL A 215 -11.77 -27.14 -5.33
C VAL A 215 -11.42 -27.69 -3.93
N SER A 216 -10.16 -28.07 -3.70
CA SER A 216 -9.64 -28.47 -2.39
C SER A 216 -9.05 -27.30 -1.59
N ASP A 217 -9.30 -26.07 -2.04
CA ASP A 217 -8.87 -24.83 -1.38
C ASP A 217 -7.34 -24.68 -1.32
N THR A 218 -6.64 -25.20 -2.34
CA THR A 218 -5.19 -25.04 -2.52
C THR A 218 -4.94 -23.94 -3.55
N PHE A 219 -3.99 -23.05 -3.27
CA PHE A 219 -3.60 -22.00 -4.20
C PHE A 219 -2.35 -22.43 -4.96
N HIS A 220 -2.36 -22.30 -6.28
CA HIS A 220 -1.18 -22.55 -7.10
C HIS A 220 -0.85 -21.33 -7.95
N ILE A 221 0.44 -21.04 -8.10
CA ILE A 221 0.91 -20.04 -9.08
C ILE A 221 0.85 -20.70 -10.46
N LEU A 222 0.17 -20.06 -11.40
CA LEU A 222 0.06 -20.53 -12.77
C LEU A 222 1.41 -20.45 -13.50
N PRO A 223 1.67 -21.34 -14.48
CA PRO A 223 3.01 -21.64 -14.99
C PRO A 223 3.66 -20.59 -15.92
N ALA A 224 3.18 -19.35 -15.90
CA ALA A 224 3.74 -18.24 -16.68
C ALA A 224 3.59 -16.92 -15.92
N GLN A 225 4.56 -16.04 -16.10
CA GLN A 225 4.51 -14.65 -15.62
C GLN A 225 4.52 -13.69 -16.80
N TRP A 226 3.95 -12.51 -16.59
CA TRP A 226 4.02 -11.39 -17.53
C TRP A 226 5.11 -10.40 -17.09
N ASN A 227 6.05 -10.09 -17.97
CA ASN A 227 7.06 -9.05 -17.74
C ASN A 227 6.57 -7.71 -18.26
N VAL A 228 6.36 -6.75 -17.36
CA VAL A 228 5.72 -5.46 -17.70
C VAL A 228 6.63 -4.60 -18.59
N ALA A 229 7.94 -4.62 -18.33
CA ALA A 229 8.88 -3.77 -19.07
C ALA A 229 9.11 -4.23 -20.52
N THR A 230 9.02 -5.54 -20.78
CA THR A 230 9.23 -6.11 -22.12
C THR A 230 7.94 -6.44 -22.85
N GLU A 231 6.80 -6.45 -22.15
CA GLU A 231 5.50 -6.87 -22.68
C GLU A 231 5.55 -8.32 -23.22
N GLU A 232 6.20 -9.21 -22.46
CA GLU A 232 6.41 -10.61 -22.84
C GLU A 232 5.91 -11.56 -21.75
N TRP A 233 5.32 -12.68 -22.18
CA TRP A 233 5.14 -13.85 -21.34
C TRP A 233 6.46 -14.59 -21.21
N VAL A 234 6.76 -15.08 -20.01
CA VAL A 234 7.87 -15.99 -19.78
C VAL A 234 7.43 -17.16 -18.89
N PRO A 235 7.93 -18.39 -19.11
CA PRO A 235 7.57 -19.54 -18.30
C PRO A 235 7.98 -19.32 -16.83
N TYR A 236 7.11 -19.75 -15.91
CA TYR A 236 7.35 -19.69 -14.47
C TYR A 236 7.07 -21.06 -13.86
N HIS A 237 8.11 -21.82 -13.55
CA HIS A 237 7.97 -23.18 -12.97
C HIS A 237 6.98 -24.09 -13.72
N PRO A 238 7.05 -24.19 -15.07
CA PRO A 238 6.01 -24.87 -15.85
C PRO A 238 5.91 -26.38 -15.60
N GLU A 239 6.97 -27.00 -15.06
CA GLU A 239 7.04 -28.45 -14.82
C GLU A 239 6.47 -28.85 -13.45
N ASP A 240 6.44 -27.94 -12.48
CA ASP A 240 6.17 -28.21 -11.05
C ASP A 240 5.17 -27.23 -10.40
N TRP A 241 4.49 -26.38 -11.18
CA TRP A 241 3.60 -25.33 -10.67
C TRP A 241 2.44 -25.81 -9.77
N GLN A 242 2.06 -27.09 -9.81
CA GLN A 242 1.01 -27.70 -8.98
C GLN A 242 1.55 -28.41 -7.74
N GLU A 243 2.87 -28.50 -7.56
CA GLU A 243 3.46 -29.33 -6.49
C GLU A 243 3.38 -28.66 -5.11
N SER A 244 3.41 -27.32 -5.06
CA SER A 244 3.37 -26.55 -3.81
C SER A 244 2.12 -25.68 -3.72
N ASP A 245 1.63 -25.52 -2.49
CA ASP A 245 0.64 -24.49 -2.17
C ASP A 245 1.37 -23.13 -2.10
N TRP A 246 0.83 -22.13 -2.77
CA TRP A 246 1.32 -20.75 -2.71
C TRP A 246 1.45 -20.23 -1.27
N ARG A 247 0.61 -20.73 -0.36
CA ARG A 247 0.64 -20.29 1.03
C ARG A 247 1.92 -20.67 1.77
N ASP A 248 2.51 -21.81 1.42
CA ASP A 248 3.72 -22.31 2.07
C ASP A 248 4.96 -21.52 1.61
N GLU A 249 4.90 -20.93 0.41
CA GLU A 249 6.05 -20.25 -0.20
C GLU A 249 5.94 -18.71 -0.19
N CYS A 250 4.72 -18.16 -0.15
CA CYS A 250 4.50 -16.74 -0.42
C CYS A 250 3.56 -16.04 0.57
N ALA A 251 2.60 -16.75 1.18
CA ALA A 251 1.52 -16.07 1.91
C ALA A 251 2.04 -15.24 3.09
N GLY A 252 3.12 -15.65 3.78
CA GLY A 252 3.62 -14.88 4.92
C GLY A 252 3.97 -13.43 4.61
N CYS A 253 4.30 -13.11 3.35
CA CYS A 253 4.57 -11.75 2.91
C CYS A 253 3.38 -11.11 2.13
N HIS A 254 2.38 -11.90 1.73
CA HIS A 254 1.28 -11.48 0.83
C HIS A 254 -0.11 -11.58 1.47
N VAL A 255 -0.19 -11.96 2.73
CA VAL A 255 -1.44 -11.98 3.52
C VAL A 255 -1.17 -11.40 4.90
N THR A 256 -2.25 -11.04 5.57
CA THR A 256 -2.20 -10.60 6.96
C THR A 256 -2.88 -11.65 7.85
N GLY A 257 -2.25 -11.94 8.99
CA GLY A 257 -2.75 -12.92 9.95
C GLY A 257 -2.74 -14.36 9.43
N LEU A 258 -1.67 -14.81 8.78
CA LEU A 258 -1.49 -16.20 8.37
C LEU A 258 -1.35 -17.15 9.58
N ASP A 259 -2.14 -18.21 9.62
CA ASP A 259 -1.90 -19.40 10.44
C ASP A 259 -1.28 -20.50 9.56
N THR A 260 0.02 -20.71 9.70
CA THR A 260 0.78 -21.70 8.91
C THR A 260 0.38 -23.14 9.19
N ALA A 261 -0.28 -23.44 10.31
CA ALA A 261 -0.76 -24.79 10.59
C ALA A 261 -2.02 -25.15 9.79
N THR A 262 -2.85 -24.15 9.47
CA THR A 262 -4.14 -24.34 8.79
C THR A 262 -4.15 -23.79 7.37
N GLY A 263 -3.19 -22.93 7.01
CA GLY A 263 -3.19 -22.18 5.75
C GLY A 263 -4.27 -21.10 5.69
N THR A 264 -4.90 -20.75 6.82
CA THR A 264 -5.94 -19.71 6.86
C THR A 264 -5.33 -18.34 7.13
N PHE A 265 -5.91 -17.28 6.57
CA PHE A 265 -5.48 -15.90 6.81
C PHE A 265 -6.67 -14.95 6.91
N ARG A 266 -6.43 -13.72 7.41
CA ARG A 266 -7.48 -12.72 7.62
C ARG A 266 -7.82 -11.93 6.37
N GLU A 267 -6.82 -11.51 5.64
CA GLU A 267 -6.99 -10.74 4.42
C GLU A 267 -5.79 -10.91 3.48
N PHE A 268 -6.04 -10.77 2.19
CA PHE A 268 -4.94 -10.49 1.26
C PHE A 268 -4.34 -9.14 1.59
N GLY A 269 -3.04 -9.06 1.49
CA GLY A 269 -2.28 -7.92 1.96
C GLY A 269 -1.03 -7.75 1.14
N VAL A 270 -0.31 -6.66 1.38
CA VAL A 270 0.16 -6.30 2.72
C VAL A 270 -0.77 -5.34 3.48
N GLY A 271 -1.51 -5.86 4.46
CA GLY A 271 -2.48 -5.13 5.30
C GLY A 271 -1.86 -4.36 6.47
N CYS A 272 -2.66 -3.52 7.15
CA CYS A 272 -2.23 -2.66 8.25
C CYS A 272 -1.48 -3.43 9.35
N GLU A 273 -2.01 -4.59 9.72
CA GLU A 273 -1.50 -5.39 10.83
C GLU A 273 -0.21 -6.16 10.48
N SER A 274 0.18 -6.22 9.21
CA SER A 274 1.50 -6.72 8.80
C SER A 274 2.62 -5.76 9.26
N CYS A 275 2.33 -4.46 9.39
CA CYS A 275 3.28 -3.46 9.88
C CYS A 275 3.04 -3.04 11.34
N HIS A 276 1.78 -2.96 11.76
CA HIS A 276 1.39 -2.47 13.09
C HIS A 276 1.10 -3.59 14.10
N GLY A 277 1.22 -4.85 13.68
CA GLY A 277 0.94 -6.03 14.48
C GLY A 277 -0.56 -6.30 14.68
N PRO A 278 -0.92 -7.38 15.40
CA PRO A 278 -2.31 -7.76 15.62
C PRO A 278 -3.11 -6.67 16.34
N GLY A 279 -4.18 -6.20 15.71
CA GLY A 279 -4.93 -5.02 16.09
C GLY A 279 -6.24 -5.28 16.82
N ALA A 280 -6.69 -6.53 17.01
CA ALA A 280 -8.02 -6.81 17.59
C ALA A 280 -8.21 -6.24 19.01
N ALA A 281 -7.17 -6.29 19.85
CA ALA A 281 -7.20 -5.70 21.18
C ALA A 281 -7.26 -4.16 21.12
N HIS A 282 -6.48 -3.55 20.22
CA HIS A 282 -6.53 -2.11 19.99
C HIS A 282 -7.90 -1.67 19.46
N ALA A 283 -8.47 -2.40 18.51
CA ALA A 283 -9.78 -2.10 17.94
C ALA A 283 -10.94 -2.23 18.96
N SER A 284 -10.72 -2.98 20.04
CA SER A 284 -11.70 -3.14 21.14
C SER A 284 -11.52 -2.09 22.24
N ASP A 285 -10.28 -1.65 22.49
CA ASP A 285 -9.95 -0.64 23.52
C ASP A 285 -8.86 0.32 23.00
N PRO A 286 -9.22 1.24 22.06
CA PRO A 286 -8.24 2.08 21.37
C PRO A 286 -7.60 3.13 22.26
N GLU A 287 -8.23 3.47 23.38
CA GLU A 287 -7.71 4.45 24.34
C GLU A 287 -6.53 3.86 25.12
N ASN A 288 -6.63 2.61 25.58
CA ASN A 288 -5.66 2.01 26.51
C ASN A 288 -4.69 1.02 25.84
N VAL A 289 -5.09 0.39 24.74
CA VAL A 289 -4.23 -0.53 23.97
C VAL A 289 -3.72 0.23 22.75
N LYS A 290 -2.40 0.36 22.57
CA LYS A 290 -1.80 1.00 21.39
C LYS A 290 -1.20 -0.07 20.47
N PRO A 291 -1.37 0.06 19.14
CA PRO A 291 -0.71 -0.82 18.19
C PRO A 291 0.79 -0.53 18.15
N PHE A 292 1.56 -1.37 17.47
CA PHE A 292 2.98 -1.11 17.26
C PHE A 292 3.17 0.14 16.39
N ALA A 293 3.66 1.23 16.98
CA ALA A 293 3.77 2.53 16.29
C ALA A 293 5.16 2.80 15.71
N ALA A 294 6.20 2.20 16.28
CA ALA A 294 7.59 2.45 15.93
C ALA A 294 8.06 1.55 14.77
N VAL A 295 7.29 1.52 13.67
CA VAL A 295 7.58 0.71 12.47
C VAL A 295 9.03 0.96 12.03
N ASP A 296 9.91 0.03 12.37
CA ASP A 296 11.34 0.10 12.11
C ASP A 296 11.68 -0.60 10.78
N ALA A 297 12.95 -0.55 10.39
CA ALA A 297 13.39 -1.20 9.14
C ALA A 297 13.21 -2.73 9.18
N GLN A 298 13.13 -3.36 10.36
CA GLN A 298 12.96 -4.81 10.49
C GLN A 298 11.56 -5.24 10.08
N VAL A 299 10.55 -4.41 10.35
CA VAL A 299 9.18 -4.64 9.87
C VAL A 299 9.16 -4.76 8.34
N CYS A 300 9.88 -3.88 7.65
CA CYS A 300 10.04 -3.96 6.20
C CYS A 300 10.86 -5.20 5.81
N GLY A 301 11.93 -5.48 6.56
CA GLY A 301 12.81 -6.62 6.36
C GLY A 301 12.14 -7.98 6.49
N ALA A 302 11.01 -8.09 7.19
CA ALA A 302 10.25 -9.33 7.28
C ALA A 302 9.78 -9.84 5.90
N CYS A 303 9.58 -8.94 4.93
CA CYS A 303 9.20 -9.27 3.56
C CYS A 303 10.28 -8.89 2.55
N HIS A 304 10.92 -7.74 2.73
CA HIS A 304 12.00 -7.23 1.87
C HIS A 304 13.37 -7.83 2.23
N SER A 305 13.38 -9.12 2.55
CA SER A 305 14.58 -9.94 2.62
C SER A 305 14.32 -11.33 2.04
N ARG A 306 15.39 -12.10 1.84
CA ARG A 306 15.32 -13.54 1.53
C ARG A 306 16.03 -14.31 2.63
N GLY A 307 15.58 -15.52 2.89
CA GLY A 307 16.12 -16.33 3.97
C GLY A 307 15.23 -17.52 4.30
N THR A 308 15.38 -18.04 5.50
CA THR A 308 14.63 -19.20 5.98
C THR A 308 14.28 -19.03 7.46
N ALA A 309 13.02 -19.28 7.79
CA ALA A 309 12.55 -19.35 9.17
C ALA A 309 12.90 -20.70 9.82
N PRO A 310 12.89 -20.81 11.16
CA PRO A 310 13.22 -22.05 11.87
C PRO A 310 12.37 -23.28 11.48
N ASP A 311 11.15 -23.06 10.99
CA ASP A 311 10.23 -24.11 10.53
C ASP A 311 10.38 -24.45 9.04
N GLY A 312 11.33 -23.82 8.34
CA GLY A 312 11.67 -24.10 6.94
C GLY A 312 11.03 -23.17 5.91
N HIS A 313 10.10 -22.29 6.30
CA HIS A 313 9.45 -21.39 5.35
C HIS A 313 10.41 -20.30 4.85
N PRO A 314 10.21 -19.76 3.63
CA PRO A 314 11.03 -18.69 3.06
C PRO A 314 10.67 -17.29 3.61
N PHE A 315 9.85 -17.21 4.65
CA PHE A 315 9.41 -15.98 5.32
C PHE A 315 9.33 -16.18 6.84
N PRO A 316 9.43 -15.12 7.66
CA PRO A 316 9.49 -15.23 9.12
C PRO A 316 8.12 -15.50 9.75
N THR A 317 7.74 -16.78 9.86
CA THR A 317 6.40 -17.23 10.31
C THR A 317 6.00 -16.79 11.72
N THR A 318 6.98 -16.49 12.59
CA THR A 318 6.76 -16.15 14.00
C THR A 318 7.06 -14.71 14.34
N TYR A 319 7.57 -13.92 13.39
CA TYR A 319 7.91 -12.52 13.62
C TYR A 319 6.65 -11.68 13.86
N LYS A 320 6.72 -10.79 14.85
CA LYS A 320 5.73 -9.72 15.04
C LYS A 320 6.43 -8.37 15.06
N PRO A 321 5.80 -7.29 14.57
CA PRO A 321 6.36 -5.94 14.68
C PRO A 321 6.75 -5.60 16.12
N GLY A 322 8.01 -5.21 16.31
CA GLY A 322 8.64 -4.96 17.61
C GLY A 322 9.60 -6.06 18.08
N ASP A 323 9.55 -7.25 17.47
CA ASP A 323 10.55 -8.30 17.71
C ASP A 323 11.87 -7.99 16.98
N ALA A 324 12.94 -8.67 17.39
CA ALA A 324 14.19 -8.67 16.64
C ALA A 324 14.10 -9.69 15.51
N LEU A 325 14.12 -9.24 14.25
CA LEU A 325 13.87 -10.12 13.09
C LEU A 325 14.84 -11.30 13.00
N VAL A 326 16.10 -11.11 13.43
CA VAL A 326 17.13 -12.17 13.49
C VAL A 326 16.77 -13.34 14.40
N ASP A 327 15.87 -13.16 15.36
CA ASP A 327 15.41 -14.24 16.24
C ASP A 327 14.38 -15.14 15.54
N HIS A 328 13.83 -14.68 14.41
CA HIS A 328 12.76 -15.34 13.65
C HIS A 328 13.17 -15.74 12.23
N PHE A 329 14.32 -15.23 11.74
CA PHE A 329 14.70 -15.39 10.35
C PHE A 329 16.22 -15.43 10.15
N THR A 330 16.68 -16.40 9.37
CA THR A 330 18.08 -16.46 8.92
C THR A 330 18.16 -15.96 7.48
N PHE A 331 18.85 -14.84 7.25
CA PHE A 331 18.99 -14.25 5.92
C PHE A 331 19.85 -15.10 4.98
N ALA A 332 19.48 -15.12 3.70
CA ALA A 332 20.24 -15.78 2.65
C ALA A 332 21.52 -15.01 2.33
N THR A 333 22.66 -15.72 2.32
CA THR A 333 24.00 -15.16 2.05
C THR A 333 24.81 -16.03 1.09
N ASP A 334 24.17 -16.98 0.41
CA ASP A 334 24.82 -17.87 -0.54
C ASP A 334 25.04 -17.18 -1.89
N GLU A 335 25.98 -17.70 -2.70
CA GLU A 335 26.38 -17.10 -3.99
C GLU A 335 25.26 -17.03 -5.06
N SER A 336 24.15 -17.76 -4.85
CA SER A 336 22.98 -17.63 -5.72
C SER A 336 22.08 -16.44 -5.32
N SER A 337 22.13 -16.04 -4.05
CA SER A 337 21.33 -14.97 -3.46
C SER A 337 22.05 -13.62 -3.38
N VAL A 338 23.38 -13.61 -3.27
CA VAL A 338 24.18 -12.38 -3.16
C VAL A 338 25.38 -12.36 -4.09
N TRP A 339 25.82 -11.17 -4.47
CA TRP A 339 27.09 -10.94 -5.14
C TRP A 339 28.27 -11.13 -4.18
N ALA A 340 29.49 -11.17 -4.73
CA ALA A 340 30.69 -11.42 -3.94
C ALA A 340 30.98 -10.36 -2.86
N ASP A 341 30.48 -9.14 -3.03
CA ASP A 341 30.56 -8.07 -2.03
C ASP A 341 29.45 -8.16 -0.96
N GLY A 342 28.53 -9.11 -1.09
CA GLY A 342 27.38 -9.34 -0.21
C GLY A 342 26.09 -8.65 -0.66
N SER A 343 26.12 -7.87 -1.74
CA SER A 343 24.93 -7.14 -2.22
C SER A 343 23.92 -8.05 -2.90
N ALA A 344 22.66 -7.62 -2.93
CA ALA A 344 21.55 -8.38 -3.46
C ALA A 344 21.73 -8.75 -4.94
N LYS A 345 21.49 -10.02 -5.24
CA LYS A 345 21.45 -10.56 -6.61
C LYS A 345 20.03 -10.83 -7.09
N LEU A 346 19.07 -10.98 -6.18
CA LEU A 346 17.70 -11.35 -6.46
C LEU A 346 16.71 -10.34 -5.85
N ASN A 347 15.48 -10.37 -6.35
CA ASN A 347 14.41 -9.55 -5.80
C ASN A 347 14.07 -9.90 -4.33
N HIS A 348 13.63 -8.80 -3.69
CA HIS A 348 13.21 -8.49 -2.33
C HIS A 348 14.29 -8.66 -1.25
N GLN A 349 15.48 -8.12 -1.51
CA GLN A 349 16.63 -8.12 -0.59
C GLN A 349 17.06 -6.71 -0.14
N GLN A 350 16.16 -5.72 -0.23
CA GLN A 350 16.50 -4.33 0.09
C GLN A 350 16.91 -4.15 1.57
N TYR A 351 16.33 -4.93 2.47
CA TYR A 351 16.73 -4.90 3.88
C TYR A 351 18.13 -5.46 4.10
N THR A 352 18.53 -6.53 3.40
CA THR A 352 19.89 -7.07 3.54
C THR A 352 20.93 -6.11 2.98
N ASP A 353 20.63 -5.50 1.83
CA ASP A 353 21.43 -4.40 1.27
C ASP A 353 21.57 -3.24 2.27
N TRP A 354 20.47 -2.82 2.88
CA TRP A 354 20.43 -1.76 3.88
C TRP A 354 21.33 -2.03 5.09
N GLN A 355 21.60 -3.30 5.43
CA GLN A 355 22.46 -3.68 6.56
C GLN A 355 23.95 -3.67 6.22
N MET A 356 24.35 -3.56 4.94
CA MET A 356 25.73 -3.72 4.48
C MET A 356 26.71 -2.61 4.92
N GLY A 357 26.27 -1.60 5.68
CA GLY A 357 27.17 -0.69 6.36
C GLY A 357 27.23 0.72 5.79
N SER A 358 26.16 1.22 5.15
CA SER A 358 26.05 2.66 4.96
C SER A 358 26.02 3.34 6.33
N THR A 359 26.66 4.50 6.48
CA THR A 359 26.53 5.29 7.71
C THR A 359 25.12 5.84 7.89
N MET A 360 24.33 5.87 6.80
CA MET A 360 22.92 6.23 6.81
C MET A 360 22.08 5.28 7.67
N GLN A 361 22.35 3.97 7.63
CA GLN A 361 21.62 3.00 8.49
C GLN A 361 21.87 3.23 9.99
N GLN A 362 22.95 3.91 10.34
CA GLN A 362 23.32 4.20 11.74
C GLN A 362 22.67 5.50 12.25
N ALA A 363 22.08 6.31 11.37
CA ALA A 363 21.39 7.51 11.78
C ALA A 363 20.08 7.13 12.51
N PRO A 364 19.81 7.67 13.71
CA PRO A 364 18.75 7.19 14.60
C PRO A 364 17.33 7.37 14.03
N ASP A 365 17.13 8.32 13.12
CA ASP A 365 15.83 8.63 12.52
C ASP A 365 15.71 8.12 11.07
N MET A 366 16.68 7.31 10.61
CA MET A 366 16.72 6.82 9.23
C MET A 366 16.14 5.41 9.13
N SER A 367 15.18 5.24 8.22
CA SER A 367 14.53 3.97 7.93
C SER A 367 13.95 3.97 6.52
N CYS A 368 13.38 2.84 6.09
CA CYS A 368 12.75 2.69 4.77
C CYS A 368 11.70 3.79 4.51
N ILE A 369 10.90 4.11 5.53
CA ILE A 369 9.84 5.14 5.45
C ILE A 369 10.39 6.57 5.48
N THR A 370 11.70 6.77 5.59
CA THR A 370 12.30 8.10 5.37
C THR A 370 12.25 8.47 3.90
N CYS A 371 12.36 7.48 3.00
CA CYS A 371 12.30 7.67 1.55
C CYS A 371 10.96 7.23 0.94
N HIS A 372 10.31 6.20 1.51
CA HIS A 372 9.09 5.61 0.98
C HIS A 372 7.82 6.07 1.70
N ASN A 373 6.74 6.16 0.91
CA ASN A 373 5.37 6.31 1.37
C ASN A 373 4.71 4.94 1.50
N VAL A 374 4.09 4.69 2.66
CA VAL A 374 3.46 3.40 2.98
C VAL A 374 1.95 3.49 3.21
N HIS A 375 1.45 4.70 3.47
CA HIS A 375 0.02 4.97 3.64
C HIS A 375 -0.58 5.66 2.42
N GLU A 376 0.18 5.91 1.36
CA GLU A 376 -0.30 6.56 0.14
C GLU A 376 0.53 6.07 -1.05
N ALA A 377 -0.06 6.08 -2.24
CA ALA A 377 0.62 5.64 -3.46
C ALA A 377 1.90 6.44 -3.76
N GLY A 378 2.02 7.66 -3.22
CA GLY A 378 3.08 8.59 -3.59
C GLY A 378 2.93 9.03 -5.06
N PRO A 379 3.92 9.75 -5.60
CA PRO A 379 3.77 10.37 -6.90
C PRO A 379 4.30 9.52 -8.06
N GLY A 380 4.76 8.30 -7.80
CA GLY A 380 5.34 7.42 -8.81
C GLY A 380 5.33 5.95 -8.42
N PRO A 381 5.69 5.05 -9.35
CA PRO A 381 5.56 3.60 -9.16
C PRO A 381 6.48 3.03 -8.08
N SER A 382 7.48 3.78 -7.63
CA SER A 382 8.36 3.43 -6.50
C SER A 382 7.81 3.80 -5.12
N GLN A 383 6.64 4.43 -5.06
CA GLN A 383 6.04 4.93 -3.81
C GLN A 383 7.04 5.74 -2.98
N LEU A 384 7.82 6.60 -3.64
CA LEU A 384 8.74 7.51 -2.97
C LEU A 384 7.97 8.71 -2.40
N LYS A 385 8.59 9.41 -1.45
CA LYS A 385 8.03 10.65 -0.88
C LYS A 385 8.11 11.86 -1.80
N ASP A 386 9.00 11.83 -2.79
CA ASP A 386 9.21 12.92 -3.74
C ASP A 386 9.24 12.38 -5.18
N VAL A 387 8.81 13.23 -6.11
CA VAL A 387 8.94 13.02 -7.57
C VAL A 387 10.38 13.18 -8.02
N GLU A 388 11.12 14.08 -7.39
CA GLU A 388 12.52 14.34 -7.68
C GLU A 388 13.36 13.45 -6.78
N GLU A 389 13.77 12.29 -7.30
CA GLU A 389 14.57 11.30 -6.56
C GLU A 389 15.82 11.92 -5.90
N ASN A 390 16.50 12.82 -6.61
CA ASN A 390 17.64 13.55 -6.07
C ASN A 390 17.29 14.44 -4.87
N ALA A 391 16.07 14.99 -4.81
CA ALA A 391 15.64 15.83 -3.70
C ALA A 391 15.62 15.03 -2.38
N LEU A 392 15.28 13.73 -2.43
CA LEU A 392 15.35 12.85 -1.26
C LEU A 392 16.77 12.78 -0.70
N CYS A 393 17.77 12.58 -1.56
CA CYS A 393 19.17 12.52 -1.14
C CYS A 393 19.69 13.90 -0.68
N ILE A 394 19.39 14.96 -1.43
CA ILE A 394 19.88 16.32 -1.19
C ILE A 394 19.29 16.93 0.09
N SER A 395 18.11 16.46 0.52
CA SER A 395 17.50 16.88 1.80
C SER A 395 18.44 16.73 2.99
N CYS A 396 19.40 15.77 2.92
CA CYS A 396 20.42 15.53 3.93
C CYS A 396 21.87 15.80 3.43
N HIS A 397 22.17 15.54 2.15
CA HIS A 397 23.56 15.53 1.64
C HIS A 397 24.07 16.88 1.08
N ALA A 398 23.38 18.00 1.33
CA ALA A 398 23.75 19.38 0.93
C ALA A 398 23.66 19.66 -0.61
N PRO A 399 23.75 20.93 -1.09
CA PRO A 399 23.16 21.32 -2.37
C PRO A 399 23.90 20.81 -3.61
N GLN A 400 23.11 20.52 -4.64
CA GLN A 400 23.40 19.99 -5.97
C GLN A 400 24.61 20.56 -6.72
N ALA A 401 25.10 21.76 -6.35
CA ALA A 401 26.33 22.34 -6.88
C ALA A 401 27.57 21.46 -6.61
N ALA A 402 27.48 20.57 -5.62
CA ALA A 402 28.47 19.53 -5.38
C ALA A 402 28.41 18.38 -6.40
N ILE A 403 27.30 18.12 -7.10
CA ILE A 403 27.18 16.99 -8.03
C ILE A 403 28.20 17.12 -9.17
N VAL A 404 28.35 18.30 -9.78
CA VAL A 404 29.36 18.52 -10.83
C VAL A 404 30.79 18.27 -10.31
N THR A 405 31.04 18.66 -9.06
CA THR A 405 32.33 18.40 -8.37
C THR A 405 32.49 16.92 -7.99
N HIS A 406 31.39 16.23 -7.72
CA HIS A 406 31.29 14.85 -7.24
C HIS A 406 31.30 13.84 -8.37
N THR A 407 30.80 14.22 -9.54
CA THR A 407 30.85 13.49 -10.80
C THR A 407 31.69 14.26 -11.82
N PRO A 408 32.98 14.57 -11.51
CA PRO A 408 33.84 15.17 -12.50
C PRO A 408 33.82 14.26 -13.74
N PHE A 409 33.88 14.85 -14.93
CA PHE A 409 33.73 14.18 -16.25
C PHE A 409 32.31 13.94 -16.76
N HIS A 410 31.27 14.06 -15.94
CA HIS A 410 29.89 13.95 -16.42
C HIS A 410 29.31 15.29 -16.92
N GLU A 411 30.08 16.39 -16.82
CA GLU A 411 29.72 17.71 -17.33
C GLU A 411 29.30 17.70 -18.82
N ALA A 412 30.00 16.94 -19.66
CA ALA A 412 29.69 16.86 -21.10
C ALA A 412 28.41 16.06 -21.42
N ALA A 413 27.88 15.35 -20.42
CA ALA A 413 26.61 14.65 -20.49
C ALA A 413 25.45 15.48 -19.90
N LEU A 414 25.74 16.55 -19.13
CA LEU A 414 24.72 17.48 -18.66
C LEU A 414 23.99 18.10 -19.86
N GLY A 415 22.66 18.00 -19.87
CA GLY A 415 21.80 18.41 -20.98
C GLY A 415 21.55 17.34 -22.05
N LYS A 416 22.18 16.16 -21.95
CA LYS A 416 21.84 14.95 -22.73
C LYS A 416 21.08 13.92 -21.91
N ARG A 417 21.38 13.84 -20.61
CA ARG A 417 20.60 13.10 -19.62
C ARG A 417 20.68 13.81 -18.27
N ASP A 418 19.67 13.62 -17.46
CA ASP A 418 19.72 13.93 -16.03
C ASP A 418 20.43 12.77 -15.31
N PHE A 419 21.13 13.09 -14.22
CA PHE A 419 21.83 12.10 -13.40
C PHE A 419 21.18 12.06 -12.03
N ASN A 420 20.84 10.85 -11.59
CA ASN A 420 20.32 10.62 -10.26
C ASN A 420 21.42 10.07 -9.34
N CYS A 421 21.36 10.41 -8.05
CA CYS A 421 22.25 9.84 -7.04
C CYS A 421 22.18 8.31 -7.06
N SER A 422 20.98 7.76 -7.29
CA SER A 422 20.73 6.32 -7.39
C SER A 422 21.39 5.65 -8.59
N ASP A 423 21.70 6.35 -9.67
CA ASP A 423 22.41 5.77 -10.82
C ASP A 423 23.77 5.16 -10.39
N CYS A 424 24.40 5.78 -9.38
CA CYS A 424 25.71 5.38 -8.88
C CYS A 424 25.67 4.74 -7.50
N HIS A 425 24.81 5.23 -6.60
CA HIS A 425 24.73 4.79 -5.20
C HIS A 425 23.67 3.73 -4.96
N MET A 426 22.72 3.59 -5.87
CA MET A 426 21.70 2.54 -5.84
C MET A 426 21.58 1.85 -7.20
N PRO A 427 22.68 1.50 -7.89
CA PRO A 427 22.59 0.97 -9.25
C PRO A 427 21.72 -0.28 -9.27
N THR A 428 21.09 -0.54 -10.41
CA THR A 428 20.39 -1.81 -10.58
C THR A 428 21.40 -2.95 -10.63
N MET A 429 21.18 -3.96 -9.77
CA MET A 429 22.10 -5.10 -9.60
C MET A 429 21.36 -6.41 -9.36
N ALA A 430 20.17 -6.35 -8.79
CA ALA A 430 19.34 -7.51 -8.55
C ALA A 430 18.32 -7.71 -9.68
N THR A 431 17.85 -8.94 -9.84
CA THR A 431 16.89 -9.33 -10.89
C THR A 431 15.56 -9.76 -10.28
N SER A 432 14.47 -9.24 -10.86
CA SER A 432 13.08 -9.63 -10.60
C SER A 432 12.40 -10.18 -11.86
N ALA A 433 12.18 -9.33 -12.86
CA ALA A 433 11.47 -9.67 -14.09
C ALA A 433 12.45 -9.79 -15.26
N VAL A 434 13.35 -8.81 -15.38
CA VAL A 434 14.43 -8.78 -16.38
C VAL A 434 15.78 -8.57 -15.70
N PRO A 435 16.90 -8.98 -16.32
CA PRO A 435 18.21 -8.84 -15.71
C PRO A 435 18.50 -7.40 -15.25
N TYR A 436 18.88 -7.26 -13.97
CA TYR A 436 19.27 -5.97 -13.36
C TYR A 436 18.17 -4.89 -13.40
N ASP A 437 16.97 -5.21 -12.93
CA ASP A 437 15.82 -4.31 -12.82
C ASP A 437 15.48 -3.86 -11.39
N ILE A 438 16.28 -4.30 -10.40
CA ILE A 438 16.14 -3.90 -9.00
C ILE A 438 17.36 -3.09 -8.55
N HIS A 439 17.10 -1.87 -8.06
CA HIS A 439 18.08 -1.00 -7.42
C HIS A 439 18.62 -1.62 -6.14
N ASN A 440 19.94 -1.56 -5.98
CA ASN A 440 20.58 -1.88 -4.70
C ASN A 440 20.17 -0.86 -3.64
N HIS A 441 20.11 -1.27 -2.37
CA HIS A 441 19.76 -0.39 -1.26
C HIS A 441 20.90 -0.26 -0.24
N SER A 442 22.12 -0.64 -0.62
CA SER A 442 23.29 -0.49 0.23
C SER A 442 23.74 0.97 0.30
N LEU A 443 23.31 1.80 -0.66
CA LEU A 443 23.71 3.21 -0.83
C LEU A 443 25.21 3.38 -1.09
N LEU A 444 25.94 2.26 -1.19
CA LEU A 444 27.35 2.21 -1.52
C LEU A 444 27.47 2.14 -3.03
N GLN A 445 28.39 2.93 -3.57
CA GLN A 445 28.80 2.76 -4.96
C GLN A 445 29.55 1.42 -5.07
N PRO A 446 29.04 0.43 -5.83
CA PRO A 446 29.77 -0.80 -6.06
C PRO A 446 31.04 -0.49 -6.86
N ASP A 447 32.20 -0.86 -6.30
CA ASP A 447 33.51 -0.50 -6.84
C ASP A 447 33.82 -1.34 -8.10
N PRO A 448 34.10 -0.71 -9.27
CA PRO A 448 34.58 -1.44 -10.44
C PRO A 448 35.85 -2.24 -10.21
N GLN A 449 36.68 -1.88 -9.23
CA GLN A 449 37.81 -2.71 -8.83
C GLN A 449 37.34 -4.07 -8.25
N GLY A 450 36.26 -4.08 -7.48
CA GLY A 450 35.62 -5.30 -6.99
C GLY A 450 35.15 -6.20 -8.14
N THR A 451 34.55 -5.62 -9.19
CA THR A 451 34.21 -6.36 -10.42
C THR A 451 35.43 -7.06 -11.01
N ILE A 452 36.60 -6.41 -11.08
CA ILE A 452 37.83 -7.01 -11.61
C ILE A 452 38.32 -8.14 -10.72
N ASP A 453 38.39 -7.87 -9.41
CA ASP A 453 38.93 -8.80 -8.41
C ASP A 453 38.10 -10.09 -8.32
N HIS A 454 36.80 -10.00 -8.61
CA HIS A 454 35.87 -11.13 -8.60
C HIS A 454 35.65 -11.80 -9.97
N GLY A 455 36.37 -11.39 -11.02
CA GLY A 455 36.38 -12.11 -12.29
C GLY A 455 35.46 -11.55 -13.38
N GLY A 456 35.00 -10.31 -13.24
CA GLY A 456 34.27 -9.56 -14.27
C GLY A 456 32.80 -9.32 -13.95
N LEU A 457 32.10 -8.67 -14.90
CA LEU A 457 30.72 -8.19 -14.72
C LEU A 457 29.70 -9.31 -14.44
N GLU A 458 29.95 -10.53 -14.95
CA GLU A 458 29.10 -11.69 -14.67
C GLU A 458 29.17 -12.14 -13.20
N ALA A 459 30.33 -11.91 -12.55
CA ALA A 459 30.55 -12.29 -11.16
C ALA A 459 30.17 -11.18 -10.18
N MET A 460 30.28 -9.91 -10.58
CA MET A 460 29.88 -8.76 -9.77
C MET A 460 29.68 -7.51 -10.66
N PRO A 461 28.44 -7.02 -10.86
CA PRO A 461 28.19 -5.79 -11.60
C PRO A 461 28.70 -4.55 -10.84
N ASN A 462 28.82 -3.42 -11.53
CA ASN A 462 29.13 -2.14 -10.91
C ASN A 462 28.34 -0.98 -11.51
N ALA A 463 28.28 0.13 -10.77
CA ALA A 463 27.54 1.32 -11.16
C ALA A 463 27.94 1.91 -12.52
N CYS A 464 29.23 1.89 -12.86
CA CYS A 464 29.74 2.54 -14.07
C CYS A 464 29.30 1.78 -15.32
N ASN A 465 29.45 0.45 -15.30
CA ASN A 465 29.16 -0.42 -16.43
C ASN A 465 27.66 -0.68 -16.65
N ASN A 466 26.77 -0.11 -15.84
CA ASN A 466 25.34 -0.03 -16.18
C ASN A 466 25.07 0.95 -17.35
N CYS A 467 25.98 1.91 -17.57
CA CYS A 467 25.87 2.90 -18.65
C CYS A 467 27.04 2.85 -19.64
N HIS A 468 28.24 2.57 -19.13
CA HIS A 468 29.48 2.55 -19.90
C HIS A 468 29.80 1.14 -20.36
N MET A 469 29.34 0.81 -21.57
CA MET A 469 29.47 -0.52 -22.17
C MET A 469 30.05 -0.46 -23.59
N ARG A 470 30.58 0.69 -24.00
CA ARG A 470 31.16 0.85 -25.34
C ARG A 470 32.51 0.12 -25.41
N PRO A 471 32.98 -0.23 -26.62
CA PRO A 471 34.33 -0.76 -26.79
C PRO A 471 35.37 0.15 -26.14
N GLY A 472 36.12 -0.38 -25.17
CA GLY A 472 37.11 0.36 -24.38
C GLY A 472 36.63 0.94 -23.05
N GLU A 473 35.34 0.77 -22.72
CA GLU A 473 34.75 1.18 -21.43
C GLU A 473 34.49 -0.05 -20.53
N ASP A 474 35.52 -0.87 -20.29
CA ASP A 474 35.41 -2.07 -19.44
C ASP A 474 35.58 -1.74 -17.94
N PRO A 475 35.46 -2.72 -17.01
CA PRO A 475 35.65 -2.46 -15.58
C PRO A 475 37.04 -1.90 -15.24
N ALA A 476 38.08 -2.25 -15.99
CA ALA A 476 39.43 -1.72 -15.78
C ALA A 476 39.51 -0.23 -16.14
N TRP A 477 38.85 0.18 -17.22
CA TRP A 477 38.67 1.60 -17.57
C TRP A 477 37.89 2.36 -16.49
N ALA A 478 36.80 1.79 -15.97
CA ALA A 478 35.99 2.41 -14.93
C ALA A 478 36.79 2.60 -13.63
N ALA A 479 37.51 1.56 -13.19
CA ALA A 479 38.39 1.62 -12.01
C ALA A 479 39.49 2.69 -12.16
N GLN A 480 40.14 2.76 -13.33
CA GLN A 480 41.14 3.80 -13.63
C GLN A 480 40.54 5.21 -13.61
N THR A 481 39.31 5.36 -14.12
CA THR A 481 38.61 6.65 -14.14
C THR A 481 38.29 7.14 -12.74
N ILE A 482 37.81 6.26 -11.85
CA ILE A 482 37.57 6.58 -10.44
C ILE A 482 38.87 6.92 -9.72
N ALA A 483 39.94 6.15 -9.94
CA ALA A 483 41.25 6.44 -9.35
C ALA A 483 41.76 7.83 -9.77
N TYR A 484 41.65 8.16 -11.06
CA TYR A 484 42.02 9.47 -11.59
C TYR A 484 41.15 10.61 -11.02
N ALA A 485 39.83 10.41 -10.90
CA ALA A 485 38.93 11.37 -10.28
C ALA A 485 39.33 11.70 -8.84
N LYS A 486 39.68 10.68 -8.04
CA LYS A 486 40.13 10.81 -6.65
C LYS A 486 41.44 11.59 -6.53
N GLU A 487 42.32 11.56 -7.53
CA GLU A 487 43.56 12.36 -7.53
C GLU A 487 43.29 13.85 -7.81
N LEU A 488 42.33 14.16 -8.69
CA LEU A 488 41.99 15.55 -9.05
C LEU A 488 41.12 16.26 -8.00
N ALA A 489 40.26 15.51 -7.32
CA ALA A 489 39.40 15.99 -6.25
C ALA A 489 39.53 15.06 -5.04
N PRO A 490 40.67 15.13 -4.29
CA PRO A 490 40.89 14.25 -3.14
C PRO A 490 39.77 14.41 -2.11
N PRO A 491 39.27 13.30 -1.52
CA PRO A 491 38.19 13.36 -0.57
C PRO A 491 38.53 14.31 0.58
N VAL A 492 37.57 15.15 0.94
CA VAL A 492 37.69 16.05 2.08
C VAL A 492 37.90 15.19 3.34
N ALA A 493 38.81 15.58 4.22
CA ALA A 493 39.03 14.85 5.48
C ALA A 493 37.71 14.79 6.27
N GLY A 494 37.16 13.58 6.42
CA GLY A 494 35.83 13.34 7.02
C GLY A 494 34.67 13.17 6.01
N GLY A 495 34.93 13.14 4.69
CA GLY A 495 33.93 13.09 3.63
C GLY A 495 34.08 11.93 2.62
N PHE A 496 33.02 11.13 2.55
CA PHE A 496 32.39 10.46 1.39
C PHE A 496 33.14 9.50 0.45
N PHE A 497 34.48 9.45 0.43
CA PHE A 497 35.20 8.30 -0.14
C PHE A 497 35.99 7.61 0.97
N GLY A 498 35.27 7.07 1.95
CA GLY A 498 35.85 6.00 2.77
C GLY A 498 36.24 4.84 1.83
N PRO A 499 37.31 4.07 2.14
CA PRO A 499 37.51 2.82 1.43
C PRO A 499 36.20 2.04 1.58
N GLY A 500 35.61 1.60 0.46
CA GLY A 500 34.62 0.54 0.53
C GLY A 500 35.20 -0.62 1.35
N PRO A 501 34.35 -1.53 1.88
CA PRO A 501 34.81 -2.61 2.74
C PRO A 501 36.04 -3.29 2.14
N THR A 502 37.20 -3.07 2.77
CA THR A 502 38.44 -3.74 2.38
C THR A 502 38.27 -5.24 2.59
N PRO A 503 38.91 -6.13 1.79
CA PRO A 503 38.58 -7.56 1.68
C PRO A 503 38.86 -8.44 2.91
N THR A 504 38.95 -7.88 4.12
CA THR A 504 39.44 -8.58 5.32
C THR A 504 38.63 -8.36 6.58
N SER A 505 37.46 -7.71 6.53
CA SER A 505 36.65 -7.51 7.74
C SER A 505 35.53 -8.55 7.83
N PRO A 506 35.50 -9.42 8.87
CA PRO A 506 34.30 -10.22 9.16
C PRO A 506 33.15 -9.27 9.55
N PRO A 507 31.88 -9.70 9.37
CA PRO A 507 30.74 -8.83 9.65
C PRO A 507 30.77 -8.35 11.11
N PRO A 508 30.52 -7.06 11.38
CA PRO A 508 30.41 -6.60 12.74
C PRO A 508 29.12 -7.15 13.37
N PRO A 509 29.16 -7.64 14.62
CA PRO A 509 27.95 -7.94 15.37
C PRO A 509 27.26 -6.63 15.79
N THR A 510 25.95 -6.52 15.57
CA THR A 510 25.06 -5.55 16.25
C THR A 510 24.84 -5.97 17.72
N PRO A 511 24.27 -5.14 18.62
CA PRO A 511 23.74 -3.77 18.47
C PRO A 511 24.20 -2.79 19.58
N MET A 512 23.95 -1.48 19.39
CA MET A 512 23.86 -0.54 20.52
C MET A 512 22.64 0.38 20.41
N ALA A 513 21.76 0.23 21.40
CA ALA A 513 20.86 1.27 21.87
C ALA A 513 21.65 2.45 22.45
N ALA A 514 21.14 3.67 22.32
CA ALA A 514 20.76 4.54 23.44
C ALA A 514 20.63 6.04 23.07
N ALA A 515 19.49 6.59 23.48
CA ALA A 515 19.34 7.83 24.26
C ALA A 515 19.53 9.21 23.60
N GLY A 516 18.45 10.01 23.73
CA GLY A 516 18.55 11.37 24.25
C GLY A 516 18.27 12.50 23.27
N GLN A 517 17.00 12.73 22.95
CA GLN A 517 16.56 13.95 22.26
C GLN A 517 16.70 15.18 23.17
N ALA A 518 17.22 16.27 22.60
CA ALA A 518 16.90 17.64 23.00
C ALA A 518 16.23 18.32 21.78
N PRO A 519 15.19 19.14 21.98
CA PRO A 519 14.44 19.72 20.87
C PRO A 519 15.22 20.89 20.28
N ILE A 520 15.24 21.01 18.96
CA ILE A 520 15.61 22.25 18.29
C ILE A 520 14.36 22.80 17.61
N VAL A 521 13.89 23.91 18.17
CA VAL A 521 12.81 24.74 17.69
C VAL A 521 13.22 25.35 16.36
N SER A 522 12.23 25.42 15.46
CA SER A 522 12.24 26.08 14.16
C SER A 522 12.66 27.54 14.26
N ASP A 523 13.26 28.06 13.19
CA ASP A 523 12.72 29.18 12.43
C ASP A 523 13.79 29.65 11.44
N GLU A 524 13.53 29.49 10.14
CA GLU A 524 13.86 30.51 9.14
C GLU A 524 13.15 30.16 7.83
N MET A 525 12.05 30.88 7.59
CA MET A 525 11.23 30.79 6.38
C MET A 525 11.97 31.50 5.24
N GLU A 526 12.40 30.75 4.22
CA GLU A 526 13.17 31.29 3.10
C GLU A 526 12.38 32.32 2.26
N ILE A 527 13.10 33.32 1.76
CA ILE A 527 12.62 34.40 0.86
C ILE A 527 11.84 33.87 -0.38
N ARG A 528 12.07 32.62 -0.79
CA ARG A 528 11.31 31.96 -1.87
C ARG A 528 9.83 31.75 -1.52
N GLU A 529 9.50 31.52 -0.26
CA GLU A 529 8.10 31.41 0.18
C GLU A 529 7.38 32.75 0.06
N TRP A 530 8.06 33.87 0.39
CA TRP A 530 7.53 35.22 0.19
C TRP A 530 7.25 35.53 -1.29
N ILE A 531 8.11 35.08 -2.19
CA ILE A 531 7.91 35.27 -3.63
C ILE A 531 6.74 34.40 -4.13
N ARG A 532 6.62 33.15 -3.67
CA ARG A 532 5.48 32.27 -4.02
C ARG A 532 4.15 32.84 -3.52
N TRP A 533 4.09 33.32 -2.28
CA TRP A 533 2.90 33.98 -1.73
C TRP A 533 2.53 35.26 -2.47
N ALA A 534 3.52 36.08 -2.86
CA ALA A 534 3.27 37.28 -3.67
C ALA A 534 2.73 36.93 -5.08
N LEU A 535 3.24 35.87 -5.71
CA LEU A 535 2.76 35.41 -7.01
C LEU A 535 1.34 34.81 -6.91
N PHE A 536 1.04 34.05 -5.86
CA PHE A 536 -0.31 33.54 -5.59
C PHE A 536 -1.32 34.66 -5.36
N ALA A 537 -0.96 35.66 -4.56
CA ALA A 537 -1.82 36.84 -4.32
C ALA A 537 -2.06 37.63 -5.62
N MET A 538 -1.04 37.76 -6.48
CA MET A 538 -1.17 38.43 -7.78
C MET A 538 -2.06 37.64 -8.75
N ALA A 539 -1.93 36.32 -8.80
CA ALA A 539 -2.79 35.46 -9.62
C ALA A 539 -4.26 35.52 -9.17
N GLY A 540 -4.51 35.52 -7.86
CA GLY A 540 -5.84 35.72 -7.29
C GLY A 540 -6.46 37.07 -7.66
N PHE A 541 -5.66 38.15 -7.61
CA PHE A 541 -6.10 39.50 -8.01
C PHE A 541 -6.45 39.58 -9.50
N ILE A 542 -5.65 38.94 -10.38
CA ILE A 542 -5.95 38.86 -11.81
C ILE A 542 -7.22 38.05 -12.06
N GLY A 543 -7.39 36.91 -11.39
CA GLY A 543 -8.62 36.12 -11.46
C GLY A 543 -9.86 36.91 -11.06
N PHE A 544 -9.78 37.66 -9.97
CA PHE A 544 -10.85 38.56 -9.52
C PHE A 544 -11.16 39.66 -10.54
N MET A 545 -10.14 40.30 -11.13
CA MET A 545 -10.30 41.31 -12.18
C MET A 545 -11.01 40.76 -13.42
N VAL A 546 -10.66 39.55 -13.85
CA VAL A 546 -11.30 38.87 -14.99
C VAL A 546 -12.76 38.55 -14.68
N PHE A 547 -13.04 38.03 -13.48
CA PHE A 547 -14.40 37.70 -13.05
C PHE A 547 -15.28 38.96 -12.90
N ALA A 548 -14.73 40.02 -12.31
CA ALA A 548 -15.40 41.32 -12.20
C ALA A 548 -15.68 41.94 -13.57
N TRP A 549 -14.77 41.80 -14.54
CA TRP A 549 -14.97 42.28 -15.91
C TRP A 549 -16.01 41.44 -16.67
N ALA A 550 -16.02 40.12 -16.49
CA ALA A 550 -17.04 39.24 -17.05
C ALA A 550 -18.43 39.58 -16.48
N PHE A 551 -18.53 39.80 -15.17
CA PHE A 551 -19.76 40.21 -14.49
C PHE A 551 -20.21 41.62 -14.94
N TYR A 552 -19.29 42.56 -15.09
CA TYR A 552 -19.58 43.88 -15.68
C TYR A 552 -20.13 43.76 -17.11
N LYS A 553 -19.54 42.91 -17.96
CA LYS A 553 -20.02 42.67 -19.32
C LYS A 553 -21.40 42.02 -19.36
N LEU A 554 -21.68 41.07 -18.47
CA LEU A 554 -23.00 40.46 -18.34
C LEU A 554 -24.05 41.49 -17.92
N ARG A 555 -23.72 42.35 -16.95
CA ARG A 555 -24.61 43.43 -16.49
C ARG A 555 -24.80 44.53 -17.54
N ALA A 556 -23.76 44.87 -18.30
CA ALA A 556 -23.83 45.85 -19.39
C ALA A 556 -24.58 45.35 -20.63
N ARG A 557 -24.76 44.03 -20.77
CA ARG A 557 -25.55 43.40 -21.83
C ARG A 557 -27.05 43.34 -21.56
N GLY A 558 -27.51 43.84 -20.41
CA GLY A 558 -28.93 44.08 -20.17
C GLY A 558 -29.80 42.83 -20.17
N GLU A 559 -29.28 41.69 -19.72
CA GLU A 559 -30.11 40.52 -19.42
C GLU A 559 -30.55 40.60 -17.95
N SER A 560 -31.54 41.46 -17.71
CA SER A 560 -32.41 41.38 -16.55
C SER A 560 -33.53 40.40 -16.85
N HIS A 561 -33.44 39.19 -16.32
CA HIS A 561 -34.59 38.31 -16.04
C HIS A 561 -34.35 37.81 -14.61
N ALA A 562 -35.06 38.41 -13.64
CA ALA A 562 -36.35 37.93 -13.12
C ALA A 562 -36.17 36.67 -12.28
#